data_AF-A0A2N2DZT6-F1
#
_entry.id   AF-A0A2N2DZT6-F1
#
_cell.length_a   1.000
_cell.length_b   1.000
_cell.length_c   1.000
_cell.angle_alpha   90.00
_cell.angle_beta   90.00
_cell.angle_gamma   90.00
#
_symmetry.space_group_name_H-M   'P 1'
#
loop_
_entity.id
_entity.type
_entity.pdbx_description
1 polymer ?
#
loop_
_entity_poly.entity_id
_entity_poly.type
_entity_poly.pdbx_seq_one_letter_code
_entity_poly.pdbx_strand_id
1 'polypeptide(L)'
;MKPLYIISFIAILAIGLFVFNKKDSVNTYVSGILVEYDSKSLITDSSLIAIGRVESIKYVEEESTIRSDENDIFTIAELQIEKQILPKDSENTKIYIKTLGGTFGNKSLMATDWPKFKEDERVLVFLNKDPNSDYYSVTGLTQGKYELSDTNQLGVSDEEREIVRKVFGTDMTTGDLEIELQ
;
A
#
# COMPACT_ATOMS: atom_id res chain seq x y z
N MET A 1 -29.97 -60.17 -50.90
CA MET A 1 -30.31 -59.16 -49.87
C MET A 1 -29.91 -59.73 -48.51
N LYS A 2 -29.06 -59.05 -47.75
CA LYS A 2 -28.64 -59.40 -46.38
C LYS A 2 -29.00 -58.23 -45.45
N PRO A 3 -29.40 -58.49 -44.19
CA PRO A 3 -30.00 -57.47 -43.34
C PRO A 3 -29.01 -56.41 -42.86
N LEU A 4 -29.53 -55.20 -42.80
CA LEU A 4 -28.96 -53.95 -42.32
C LEU A 4 -28.81 -54.02 -40.78
N TYR A 5 -27.62 -53.75 -40.25
CA TYR A 5 -27.43 -53.44 -38.83
C TYR A 5 -26.98 -51.99 -38.71
N ILE A 6 -27.89 -51.15 -38.22
CA ILE A 6 -27.61 -49.78 -37.77
C ILE A 6 -26.97 -49.92 -36.39
N ILE A 7 -25.67 -49.69 -36.28
CA ILE A 7 -25.04 -49.43 -34.99
C ILE A 7 -24.88 -47.92 -34.89
N SER A 8 -25.82 -47.33 -34.17
CA SER A 8 -25.73 -45.98 -33.63
C SER A 8 -24.52 -45.90 -32.70
N PHE A 9 -23.58 -45.02 -32.99
CA PHE A 9 -22.62 -44.53 -32.01
C PHE A 9 -22.67 -43.01 -32.04
N ILE A 10 -23.51 -42.44 -31.18
CA ILE A 10 -23.49 -41.02 -30.86
C ILE A 10 -22.27 -40.79 -29.97
N ALA A 11 -21.30 -40.01 -30.46
CA ALA A 11 -20.31 -39.37 -29.60
C ALA A 11 -20.08 -37.94 -30.10
N ILE A 12 -20.93 -37.06 -29.57
CA ILE A 12 -20.69 -35.64 -29.24
C ILE A 12 -19.59 -34.99 -30.09
N LEU A 13 -20.03 -34.36 -31.18
CA LEU A 13 -19.26 -33.34 -31.89
C LEU A 13 -18.77 -32.34 -30.84
N ALA A 14 -17.45 -32.19 -30.76
CA ALA A 14 -16.76 -31.28 -29.88
C ALA A 14 -17.45 -29.91 -29.88
N ILE A 15 -18.28 -29.66 -28.86
CA ILE A 15 -18.41 -28.31 -28.33
C ILE A 15 -16.97 -28.00 -27.95
N GLY A 16 -16.33 -27.14 -28.74
CA GLY A 16 -15.04 -26.59 -28.40
C GLY A 16 -15.15 -26.12 -26.97
N LEU A 17 -14.56 -26.89 -26.07
CA LEU A 17 -14.17 -26.44 -24.76
C LEU A 17 -13.18 -25.32 -25.08
N PHE A 18 -13.74 -24.12 -25.26
CA PHE A 18 -13.07 -22.87 -25.02
C PHE A 18 -12.76 -22.92 -23.52
N VAL A 19 -11.75 -23.72 -23.18
CA VAL A 19 -11.13 -23.72 -21.87
C VAL A 19 -10.59 -22.32 -21.79
N PHE A 20 -11.34 -21.47 -21.08
CA PHE A 20 -10.86 -20.20 -20.60
C PHE A 20 -9.47 -20.48 -20.02
N ASN A 21 -8.44 -19.93 -20.67
CA ASN A 21 -7.15 -19.69 -20.04
C ASN A 21 -7.42 -18.70 -18.89
N LYS A 22 -8.01 -19.19 -17.80
CA LYS A 22 -8.07 -18.47 -16.55
C LYS A 22 -6.65 -18.57 -16.02
N LYS A 23 -5.81 -17.61 -16.42
CA LYS A 23 -4.43 -17.48 -15.98
C LYS A 23 -4.48 -17.44 -14.46
N ASP A 24 -4.03 -18.50 -13.80
CA ASP A 24 -4.14 -18.64 -12.35
C ASP A 24 -3.55 -17.40 -11.66
N SER A 25 -4.23 -16.93 -10.61
CA SER A 25 -3.76 -15.79 -9.82
C SER A 25 -2.53 -16.22 -9.01
N VAL A 26 -1.43 -15.49 -9.14
CA VAL A 26 -0.21 -15.73 -8.35
C VAL A 26 -0.22 -14.81 -7.14
N ASN A 27 -0.22 -15.38 -5.93
CA ASN A 27 -0.19 -14.62 -4.68
C ASN A 27 1.14 -14.83 -3.97
N THR A 28 1.83 -13.73 -3.68
CA THR A 28 3.07 -13.70 -2.90
C THR A 28 2.79 -13.05 -1.55
N TYR A 29 3.30 -13.64 -0.48
CA TYR A 29 3.20 -13.09 0.87
C TYR A 29 4.58 -12.67 1.35
N VAL A 30 4.69 -11.45 1.85
CA VAL A 30 5.92 -10.89 2.42
C VAL A 30 5.59 -10.31 3.79
N SER A 31 6.39 -10.68 4.78
CA SER A 31 6.38 -10.08 6.12
C SER A 31 7.79 -9.66 6.48
N GLY A 32 7.92 -8.50 7.12
CA GLY A 32 9.16 -7.99 7.67
C GLY A 32 9.23 -8.18 9.20
N ILE A 33 10.38 -7.88 9.78
CA ILE A 33 10.49 -7.66 11.22
C ILE A 33 10.14 -6.18 11.44
N LEU A 34 8.99 -5.92 12.08
CA LEU A 34 8.60 -4.56 12.46
C LEU A 34 9.35 -4.16 13.73
N VAL A 35 10.28 -3.22 13.61
CA VAL A 35 10.88 -2.56 14.77
C VAL A 35 9.88 -1.54 15.29
N GLU A 36 9.51 -1.65 16.56
CA GLU A 36 8.58 -0.71 17.20
C GLU A 36 9.20 0.68 17.26
N TYR A 37 8.45 1.67 16.79
CA TYR A 37 8.82 3.08 16.83
C TYR A 37 8.10 3.76 18.00
N ASP A 38 8.86 4.53 18.80
CA ASP A 38 8.25 5.56 19.62
C ASP A 38 8.08 6.87 18.82
N SER A 39 7.25 7.79 19.31
CA SER A 39 6.94 9.05 18.63
C SER A 39 8.21 9.82 18.26
N LYS A 40 9.17 9.91 19.20
CA LYS A 40 10.42 10.64 19.02
C LYS A 40 11.27 10.06 17.88
N SER A 41 11.42 8.74 17.83
CA SER A 41 12.19 8.07 16.78
C SER A 41 11.49 8.23 15.43
N LEU A 42 10.15 8.14 15.39
CA LEU A 42 9.38 8.24 14.16
C LEU A 42 9.50 9.64 13.55
N ILE A 43 9.44 10.66 14.41
CA ILE A 43 9.65 12.06 14.04
C ILE A 43 11.08 12.29 13.56
N THR A 44 12.08 11.82 14.32
CA THR A 44 13.50 12.09 14.04
C THR A 44 13.97 11.45 12.75
N ASP A 45 13.50 10.24 12.45
CA ASP A 45 13.89 9.49 11.25
C ASP A 45 13.15 9.95 10.00
N SER A 46 12.16 10.83 10.14
CA SER A 46 11.35 11.34 9.03
C SER A 46 11.94 12.63 8.47
N SER A 47 12.19 12.62 7.16
CA SER A 47 12.56 13.81 6.39
C SER A 47 11.38 14.74 6.12
N LEU A 48 10.16 14.20 6.14
CA LEU A 48 8.93 14.88 5.79
C LEU A 48 7.77 14.34 6.64
N ILE A 49 7.00 15.22 7.27
CA ILE A 49 5.73 14.91 7.92
C ILE A 49 4.67 15.78 7.27
N ALA A 50 3.63 15.16 6.71
CA ALA A 50 2.61 15.88 5.95
C ALA A 50 1.22 15.29 6.12
N ILE A 51 0.23 16.15 5.89
CA ILE A 51 -1.17 15.81 5.72
C ILE A 51 -1.53 16.00 4.25
N GLY A 52 -2.21 15.03 3.67
CA GLY A 52 -2.65 15.11 2.29
C GLY A 52 -3.79 14.15 1.97
N ARG A 53 -4.27 14.25 0.74
CA ARG A 53 -5.30 13.36 0.18
C ARG A 53 -4.69 12.52 -0.95
N VAL A 54 -4.97 11.23 -0.95
CA VAL A 54 -4.49 10.31 -1.99
C VAL A 54 -5.32 10.54 -3.25
N GLU A 55 -4.71 11.11 -4.29
CA GLU A 55 -5.39 11.42 -5.55
C GLU A 55 -5.49 10.20 -6.46
N SER A 56 -4.41 9.42 -6.55
CA SER A 56 -4.36 8.25 -7.43
C SER A 56 -3.43 7.18 -6.91
N ILE A 57 -3.71 5.93 -7.29
CA ILE A 57 -2.85 4.78 -7.00
C ILE A 57 -2.48 4.07 -8.31
N LYS A 58 -1.21 3.71 -8.44
CA LYS A 58 -0.69 2.91 -9.55
C LYS A 58 0.07 1.71 -9.01
N TYR A 59 0.03 0.60 -9.75
CA TYR A 59 0.80 -0.59 -9.45
C TYR A 59 1.86 -0.80 -10.52
N VAL A 60 3.07 -1.15 -10.08
CA VAL A 60 4.21 -1.45 -10.97
C VAL A 60 4.87 -2.74 -10.53
N GLU A 61 5.41 -3.49 -11.49
CA GLU A 61 6.29 -4.64 -11.23
C GLU A 61 7.72 -4.20 -11.54
N GLU A 62 8.58 -4.20 -10.53
CA GLU A 62 9.98 -3.76 -10.62
C GLU A 62 10.90 -4.72 -9.86
N GLU A 63 12.22 -4.59 -10.07
CA GLU A 63 13.22 -5.38 -9.34
C GLU A 63 13.01 -5.26 -7.83
N SER A 64 13.01 -6.39 -7.14
CA SER A 64 12.79 -6.45 -5.71
C SER A 64 13.98 -5.86 -4.96
N THR A 65 13.68 -5.07 -3.93
CA THR A 65 14.70 -4.53 -3.01
C THR A 65 14.99 -5.47 -1.83
N ILE A 66 14.24 -6.58 -1.72
CA ILE A 66 14.29 -7.50 -0.58
C ILE A 66 14.49 -8.98 -0.99
N ARG A 67 14.32 -9.30 -2.28
CA ARG A 67 14.48 -10.65 -2.86
C ARG A 67 15.37 -10.57 -4.09
N SER A 68 16.60 -11.08 -3.99
CA SER A 68 17.56 -11.07 -5.11
C SER A 68 16.99 -11.76 -6.34
N ASP A 69 17.22 -11.17 -7.52
CA ASP A 69 16.85 -11.74 -8.83
C ASP A 69 15.34 -11.98 -9.04
N GLU A 70 14.50 -11.35 -8.21
CA GLU A 70 13.04 -11.41 -8.32
C GLU A 70 12.45 -10.02 -8.55
N ASN A 71 11.22 -9.97 -9.08
CA ASN A 71 10.44 -8.74 -9.14
C ASN A 71 9.40 -8.70 -8.02
N ASP A 72 9.18 -7.51 -7.49
CA ASP A 72 8.13 -7.18 -6.54
C ASP A 72 7.08 -6.28 -7.17
N ILE A 73 5.86 -6.36 -6.63
CA ILE A 73 4.80 -5.41 -6.95
C ILE A 73 4.89 -4.26 -5.96
N PHE A 74 4.97 -3.05 -6.48
CA PHE A 74 4.92 -1.84 -5.70
C PHE A 74 3.64 -1.06 -5.99
N THR A 75 3.10 -0.45 -4.95
CA THR A 75 2.04 0.55 -5.02
C THR A 75 2.70 1.93 -4.99
N ILE A 76 2.38 2.76 -5.98
CA ILE A 76 2.75 4.18 -6.04
C ILE A 76 1.49 4.99 -5.76
N ALA A 77 1.45 5.65 -4.60
CA ALA A 77 0.38 6.54 -4.21
C ALA A 77 0.79 7.99 -4.50
N GLU A 78 -0.06 8.71 -5.23
CA GLU A 78 0.08 10.15 -5.47
C GLU A 78 -0.65 10.90 -4.37
N LEU A 79 0.09 11.67 -3.57
CA LEU A 79 -0.45 12.42 -2.44
C LEU A 79 -0.44 13.91 -2.77
N GLN A 80 -1.61 14.51 -2.79
CA GLN A 80 -1.78 15.96 -2.84
C GLN A 80 -1.65 16.50 -1.42
N ILE A 81 -0.61 17.31 -1.19
CA ILE A 81 -0.31 17.86 0.13
C ILE A 81 -1.29 18.98 0.44
N GLU A 82 -1.98 18.84 1.58
CA GLU A 82 -2.81 19.89 2.18
C GLU A 82 -2.00 20.75 3.13
N LYS A 83 -1.14 20.11 3.93
CA LYS A 83 -0.29 20.76 4.92
C LYS A 83 1.00 19.99 5.15
N GLN A 84 2.12 20.69 5.08
CA GLN A 84 3.40 20.19 5.55
C GLN A 84 3.62 20.60 7.00
N ILE A 85 3.89 19.63 7.86
CA ILE A 85 4.19 19.85 9.29
C ILE A 85 5.70 19.97 9.49
N LEU A 86 6.47 19.12 8.81
CA LEU A 86 7.93 19.13 8.81
C LEU A 86 8.47 18.81 7.39
N PRO A 87 9.46 19.54 6.85
CA PRO A 87 9.85 20.88 7.28
C PRO A 87 8.69 21.87 7.10
N LYS A 88 8.65 22.91 7.95
CA LYS A 88 7.67 24.01 7.81
C LYS A 88 7.91 24.74 6.48
N ASP A 89 6.83 25.20 5.87
CA ASP A 89 6.85 26.12 4.71
C ASP A 89 7.56 25.59 3.44
N SER A 90 7.43 24.29 3.14
CA SER A 90 7.89 23.75 1.85
C SER A 90 6.81 23.89 0.78
N GLU A 91 7.23 24.15 -0.47
CA GLU A 91 6.35 24.39 -1.62
C GLU A 91 5.84 23.08 -2.28
N ASN A 92 6.06 21.92 -1.66
CA ASN A 92 5.66 20.65 -2.23
C ASN A 92 4.15 20.50 -2.17
N THR A 93 3.49 20.77 -3.28
CA THR A 93 2.05 20.56 -3.43
C THR A 93 1.71 19.10 -3.69
N LYS A 94 2.66 18.31 -4.22
CA LYS A 94 2.43 16.93 -4.65
C LYS A 94 3.66 16.08 -4.44
N ILE A 95 3.46 14.86 -3.94
CA ILE A 95 4.52 13.86 -3.76
C ILE A 95 4.04 12.47 -4.18
N TYR A 96 5.00 11.58 -4.43
CA TYR A 96 4.72 10.18 -4.75
C TYR A 96 5.34 9.28 -3.67
N ILE A 97 4.51 8.40 -3.10
CA ILE A 97 4.93 7.45 -2.07
C ILE A 97 4.95 6.07 -2.70
N LYS A 98 6.08 5.35 -2.56
CA LYS A 98 6.22 3.98 -3.04
C LYS A 98 6.24 3.02 -1.86
N THR A 99 5.33 2.05 -1.89
CA THR A 99 5.20 1.00 -0.86
C THR A 99 5.14 -0.38 -1.50
N LEU A 100 5.62 -1.40 -0.79
CA LEU A 100 5.59 -2.78 -1.26
C LEU A 100 4.16 -3.34 -1.16
N GLY A 101 3.76 -4.11 -2.16
CA GLY A 101 2.45 -4.75 -2.22
C GLY A 101 1.54 -4.16 -3.29
N GLY A 102 0.40 -4.83 -3.50
CA GLY A 102 -0.61 -4.45 -4.48
C GLY A 102 -0.92 -5.58 -5.45
N THR A 103 -1.63 -5.24 -6.52
CA THR A 103 -2.06 -6.20 -7.54
C THR A 103 -1.72 -5.66 -8.93
N PHE A 104 -0.94 -6.42 -9.70
CA PHE A 104 -0.56 -6.07 -11.06
C PHE A 104 -0.91 -7.22 -12.02
N GLY A 105 -1.91 -7.00 -12.88
CA GLY A 105 -2.45 -8.04 -13.76
C GLY A 105 -3.05 -9.20 -12.97
N ASN A 106 -2.50 -10.41 -13.14
CA ASN A 106 -2.93 -11.61 -12.40
C ASN A 106 -2.04 -11.95 -11.20
N LYS A 107 -1.12 -11.06 -10.82
CA LYS A 107 -0.22 -11.23 -9.67
C LYS A 107 -0.64 -10.31 -8.53
N SER A 108 -0.59 -10.80 -7.30
CA SER A 108 -0.81 -10.00 -6.10
C SER A 108 0.33 -10.23 -5.12
N LEU A 109 0.80 -9.16 -4.50
CA LEU A 109 1.78 -9.20 -3.42
C LEU A 109 1.12 -8.62 -2.17
N MET A 110 1.02 -9.44 -1.12
CA MET A 110 0.54 -9.05 0.19
C MET A 110 1.74 -8.82 1.10
N ALA A 111 2.08 -7.54 1.32
CA ALA A 111 3.07 -7.11 2.29
C ALA A 111 2.34 -6.67 3.56
N THR A 112 2.47 -7.43 4.65
CA THR A 112 1.64 -7.23 5.85
C THR A 112 2.04 -6.00 6.66
N ASP A 113 3.35 -5.75 6.75
CA ASP A 113 3.88 -4.69 7.61
C ASP A 113 3.98 -3.35 6.89
N TRP A 114 3.78 -3.34 5.57
CA TRP A 114 3.83 -2.15 4.72
C TRP A 114 2.49 -1.41 4.71
N PRO A 115 2.53 -0.06 4.69
CA PRO A 115 1.31 0.74 4.67
C PRO A 115 0.58 0.53 3.35
N LYS A 116 -0.74 0.45 3.45
CA LYS A 116 -1.65 0.38 2.31
C LYS A 116 -2.31 1.73 2.12
N PHE A 117 -2.42 2.16 0.86
CA PHE A 117 -3.14 3.36 0.49
C PHE A 117 -4.47 3.02 -0.19
N LYS A 118 -5.45 3.92 -0.06
CA LYS A 118 -6.74 3.90 -0.77
C LYS A 118 -6.91 5.21 -1.50
N GLU A 119 -7.57 5.19 -2.65
CA GLU A 119 -7.92 6.44 -3.34
C GLU A 119 -8.89 7.26 -2.48
N ASP A 120 -8.74 8.58 -2.52
CA ASP A 120 -9.54 9.58 -1.80
C ASP A 120 -9.43 9.55 -0.26
N GLU A 121 -8.60 8.68 0.32
CA GLU A 121 -8.34 8.75 1.75
C GLU A 121 -7.50 9.99 2.09
N ARG A 122 -7.79 10.58 3.24
CA ARG A 122 -7.00 11.68 3.81
C ARG A 122 -6.09 11.12 4.87
N VAL A 123 -4.80 11.41 4.80
CA VAL A 123 -3.78 10.75 5.62
C VAL A 123 -2.80 11.72 6.22
N LEU A 124 -2.29 11.35 7.39
CA LEU A 124 -1.04 11.87 7.94
C LEU A 124 0.06 10.84 7.68
N VAL A 125 1.18 11.30 7.12
CA VAL A 125 2.31 10.45 6.76
C VAL A 125 3.63 10.98 7.28
N PHE A 126 4.44 10.06 7.78
CA PHE A 126 5.84 10.20 8.17
C PHE A 126 6.69 9.55 7.08
N LEU A 127 7.52 10.36 6.42
CA LEU A 127 8.17 9.98 5.17
C LEU A 127 9.67 10.18 5.21
N ASN A 128 10.37 9.25 4.57
CA ASN A 128 11.78 9.38 4.25
C ASN A 128 11.96 9.56 2.73
N LYS A 129 12.84 10.49 2.34
CA LYS A 129 13.18 10.73 0.94
C LYS A 129 14.31 9.79 0.55
N ASP A 130 14.06 8.94 -0.43
CA ASP A 130 15.14 8.19 -1.06
C ASP A 130 16.02 9.16 -1.87
N PRO A 131 17.32 9.29 -1.58
CA PRO A 131 18.21 10.20 -2.29
C PRO A 131 18.41 9.81 -3.77
N ASN A 132 18.11 8.56 -4.15
CA ASN A 132 18.30 8.03 -5.49
C ASN A 132 16.99 7.93 -6.30
N SER A 133 15.89 8.46 -5.77
CA SER A 133 14.56 8.28 -6.35
C SER A 133 13.66 9.48 -6.12
N ASP A 134 12.73 9.71 -7.04
CA ASP A 134 11.69 10.72 -6.89
C ASP A 134 10.61 10.32 -5.87
N TYR A 135 10.59 9.06 -5.47
CA TYR A 135 9.63 8.53 -4.50
C TYR A 135 10.05 8.77 -3.04
N TYR A 136 9.04 8.90 -2.18
CA TYR A 136 9.16 8.79 -0.74
C TYR A 136 8.83 7.37 -0.29
N SER A 137 9.44 6.92 0.81
CA SER A 137 9.02 5.74 1.56
C SER A 137 8.39 6.17 2.88
N VAL A 138 7.54 5.31 3.44
CA VAL A 138 6.93 5.57 4.76
C VAL A 138 7.88 5.13 5.86
N THR A 139 8.22 6.04 6.76
CA THR A 139 9.06 5.78 7.94
C THR A 139 8.35 4.81 8.88
N GLY A 140 9.03 3.81 9.41
CA GLY A 140 8.42 2.86 10.36
C GLY A 140 7.33 1.95 9.76
N LEU A 141 7.24 1.86 8.43
CA LEU A 141 6.25 1.07 7.70
C LEU A 141 4.80 1.46 8.06
N THR A 142 3.95 0.52 8.47
CA THR A 142 2.56 0.81 8.92
C THR A 142 2.47 1.81 10.06
N GLN A 143 3.53 1.99 10.87
CA GLN A 143 3.56 2.95 11.97
C GLN A 143 3.70 4.41 11.49
N GLY A 144 4.07 4.65 10.24
CA GLY A 144 4.26 6.00 9.71
C GLY A 144 3.09 6.54 8.89
N LYS A 145 1.96 5.85 8.82
CA LYS A 145 0.80 6.29 8.02
C LYS A 145 -0.49 6.08 8.82
N TYR A 146 -1.27 7.14 8.92
CA TYR A 146 -2.55 7.13 9.62
C TYR A 146 -3.63 7.75 8.74
N GLU A 147 -4.73 7.04 8.52
CA GLU A 147 -5.93 7.65 7.95
C GLU A 147 -6.49 8.68 8.95
N LEU A 148 -6.92 9.83 8.45
CA LEU A 148 -7.45 10.92 9.27
C LEU A 148 -8.97 10.96 9.18
N SER A 149 -9.62 11.07 10.33
CA SER A 149 -11.05 11.35 10.39
C SER A 149 -11.36 12.81 10.00
N ASP A 150 -12.63 13.10 9.78
CA ASP A 150 -13.12 14.47 9.56
C ASP A 150 -12.82 15.43 10.73
N THR A 151 -12.59 14.89 11.93
CA THR A 151 -12.21 15.64 13.13
C THR A 151 -10.70 15.72 13.36
N ASN A 152 -9.89 15.36 12.36
CA ASN A 152 -8.42 15.30 12.42
C ASN A 152 -7.86 14.33 13.48
N GLN A 153 -8.63 13.29 13.83
CA GLN A 153 -8.10 12.22 14.68
C GLN A 153 -7.23 11.27 13.85
N LEU A 154 -6.08 10.86 14.39
CA LEU A 154 -5.21 9.87 13.76
C LEU A 154 -5.79 8.47 13.99
N GLY A 155 -5.99 7.74 12.88
CA GLY A 155 -6.53 6.38 12.87
C GLY A 155 -8.05 6.38 12.88
N VAL A 156 -8.66 5.86 11.80
CA VAL A 156 -10.13 5.78 11.69
C VAL A 156 -10.67 4.46 12.25
N SER A 157 -9.85 3.40 12.23
CA SER A 157 -10.20 2.08 12.78
C SER A 157 -9.62 1.84 14.18
N ASP A 158 -10.14 0.84 14.88
CA ASP A 158 -9.60 0.43 16.18
C ASP A 158 -8.16 -0.08 16.06
N GLU A 159 -7.82 -0.77 14.97
CA GLU A 159 -6.47 -1.25 14.71
C GLU A 159 -5.48 -0.10 14.50
N GLU A 160 -5.85 0.91 13.69
CA GLU A 160 -4.99 2.09 13.51
C GLU A 160 -4.84 2.88 14.81
N ARG A 161 -5.91 3.06 15.59
CA ARG A 161 -5.82 3.73 16.90
C ARG A 161 -4.93 2.99 17.89
N GLU A 162 -4.91 1.66 17.84
CA GLU A 162 -3.98 0.88 18.65
C GLU A 162 -2.52 1.13 18.25
N ILE A 163 -2.23 1.25 16.95
CA ILE A 163 -0.89 1.64 16.48
C ILE A 163 -0.55 3.06 16.96
N VAL A 164 -1.49 4.01 16.88
CA VAL A 164 -1.30 5.37 17.40
C VAL A 164 -0.94 5.34 18.89
N ARG A 165 -1.68 4.60 19.72
CA ARG A 165 -1.38 4.49 21.16
C ARG A 165 -0.05 3.81 21.45
N LYS A 166 0.37 2.84 20.63
CA LYS A 166 1.69 2.22 20.78
C LYS A 166 2.83 3.19 20.48
N VAL A 167 2.67 4.02 19.44
CA VAL A 167 3.71 4.98 19.03
C VAL A 167 3.73 6.22 19.93
N PHE A 168 2.56 6.79 20.23
CA PHE A 168 2.41 8.08 20.92
C PHE A 168 1.97 7.97 22.38
N GLY A 169 1.65 6.77 22.86
CA GLY A 169 1.20 6.51 24.23
C GLY A 169 -0.28 6.86 24.50
N THR A 170 -0.95 7.55 23.57
CA THR A 170 -2.35 7.99 23.69
C THR A 170 -2.99 8.12 22.30
N ASP A 171 -4.31 8.28 22.25
CA ASP A 171 -4.98 8.76 21.03
C ASP A 171 -4.50 10.19 20.72
N MET A 172 -4.32 10.48 19.43
CA MET A 172 -3.75 11.73 18.95
C MET A 172 -4.63 12.38 17.88
N THR A 173 -4.61 13.71 17.84
CA THR A 173 -5.07 14.52 16.70
C THR A 173 -3.90 15.18 15.99
N THR A 174 -4.14 15.73 14.79
CA THR A 174 -3.10 16.51 14.10
C THR A 174 -2.66 17.73 14.91
N GLY A 175 -3.55 18.31 15.72
CA GLY A 175 -3.24 19.42 16.61
C GLY A 175 -2.30 19.02 17.75
N ASP A 176 -2.50 17.84 18.34
CA ASP A 176 -1.63 17.31 19.40
C ASP A 176 -0.22 17.05 18.86
N LEU A 177 -0.12 16.46 17.66
CA LEU A 177 1.17 16.21 17.01
C LEU A 177 1.92 17.51 16.71
N GLU A 178 1.21 18.56 16.26
CA GLU A 178 1.82 19.86 16.01
C GLU A 178 2.38 20.54 17.27
N ILE A 179 1.82 20.23 18.45
CA ILE A 179 2.35 20.69 19.74
C ILE A 179 3.60 19.88 20.11
N GLU A 180 3.61 18.57 19.88
CA GLU A 180 4.75 17.70 20.14
C GLU A 180 5.98 18.04 19.27
N LEU A 181 5.75 18.63 18.10
CA LEU A 181 6.78 19.04 17.15
C LEU A 181 7.36 20.46 17.38
N GLN A 182 6.92 21.18 18.42
CA GLN A 182 7.43 22.52 18.79
C GLN A 182 8.55 22.45 19.84
#